data_AF-A0A7R9QZQ2-F1
#
_entry.id   AF-A0A7R9QZQ2-F1
#
_cell.length_a   1.000
_cell.length_b   1.000
_cell.length_c   1.000
_cell.angle_alpha   90.00
_cell.angle_beta   90.00
_cell.angle_gamma   90.00
#
_symmetry.space_group_name_H-M   'P 1'
#
loop_
_entity.id
_entity.type
_entity.pdbx_description
1 polymer ?
#
loop_
_entity_poly.entity_id
_entity_poly.type
_entity_poly.pdbx_seq_one_letter_code
_entity_poly.pdbx_strand_id
1 'polypeptide(L)'
;MALCPLCGPKLSICCSLLSIWGIIMLTIMGGLLKMRSVAFAEDLLKDEKAADIDAFMKIADEKYDNAAVSTWMAAAIYVATLAFSLFQAFLNKKADKL
;
A
#
# COMPACT_ATOMS: atom_id res chain seq x y z
N MET A 1 25.27 -4.88 7.48
CA MET A 1 24.99 -4.81 6.04
C MET A 1 24.01 -3.67 5.82
N ALA A 2 24.56 -2.46 5.72
CA ALA A 2 23.82 -1.20 5.64
C ALA A 2 23.45 -0.95 4.18
N LEU A 3 22.19 -1.14 3.83
CA LEU A 3 21.69 -0.75 2.52
C LEU A 3 21.47 0.78 2.55
N CYS A 4 22.55 1.49 2.25
CA CYS A 4 22.64 2.87 1.73
C CYS A 4 22.70 4.05 2.72
N PRO A 5 23.88 4.72 2.84
CA PRO A 5 23.97 6.12 3.21
C PRO A 5 23.79 6.99 1.95
N LEU A 6 22.58 7.08 1.39
CA LEU A 6 22.33 7.83 0.13
C LEU A 6 21.37 9.01 0.28
N CYS A 7 20.94 9.31 1.50
CA CYS A 7 19.87 10.26 1.75
C CYS A 7 20.34 11.27 2.80
N GLY A 8 20.88 12.41 2.37
CA GLY A 8 21.21 13.51 3.30
C GLY A 8 20.01 13.90 4.18
N PRO A 9 20.21 14.56 5.34
CA PRO A 9 19.19 14.77 6.38
C PRO A 9 17.87 15.38 5.88
N LYS A 10 17.90 16.12 4.76
CA LYS A 10 16.69 16.67 4.10
C LYS A 10 15.90 15.64 3.28
N LEU A 11 16.55 14.67 2.66
CA LEU A 11 15.91 13.65 1.81
C LEU A 11 15.31 12.51 2.66
N SER A 12 15.90 12.21 3.82
CA SER A 12 15.36 11.20 4.77
C SER A 12 14.01 11.61 5.37
N ILE A 13 13.81 12.91 5.67
CA ILE A 13 12.52 13.43 6.15
C ILE A 13 11.45 13.33 5.06
N CYS A 14 11.80 13.69 3.82
CA CYS A 14 10.90 13.59 2.68
C CYS A 14 10.46 12.13 2.43
N CYS A 15 11.41 11.18 2.46
CA CYS A 15 11.12 9.75 2.29
C CYS A 15 10.21 9.22 3.41
N SER A 16 10.41 9.68 4.65
CA SER A 16 9.57 9.31 5.79
C SER A 16 8.15 9.84 5.64
N LEU A 17 7.98 11.09 5.22
CA LEU A 17 6.67 11.72 4.99
C LEU A 17 5.92 11.06 3.82
N LEU A 18 6.61 10.76 2.71
CA LEU A 18 6.03 10.05 1.58
C LEU A 18 5.64 8.62 1.95
N SER A 19 6.41 7.95 2.79
CA SER A 19 6.09 6.59 3.26
C SER A 19 4.86 6.58 4.17
N ILE A 20 4.74 7.54 5.09
CA ILE A 20 3.52 7.72 5.92
C ILE A 20 2.31 8.03 5.03
N TRP A 21 2.46 8.95 4.08
CA TRP A 21 1.40 9.30 3.13
C TRP A 21 0.96 8.11 2.29
N GLY A 22 1.91 7.34 1.75
CA GLY A 22 1.64 6.13 0.97
C GLY A 22 0.90 5.06 1.76
N ILE A 23 1.25 4.85 3.04
CA ILE A 23 0.53 3.92 3.92
C ILE A 23 -0.92 4.36 4.13
N ILE A 24 -1.15 5.65 4.38
CA ILE A 24 -2.51 6.20 4.57
C ILE A 24 -3.33 6.03 3.28
N MET A 25 -2.77 6.37 2.12
CA MET A 25 -3.46 6.23 0.83
C MET A 25 -3.81 4.76 0.53
N LEU A 26 -2.87 3.83 0.72
CA LEU A 26 -3.06 2.41 0.44
C LEU A 26 -4.08 1.77 1.41
N THR A 27 -4.10 2.17 2.68
CA THR A 27 -5.06 1.65 3.66
C THR A 27 -6.48 2.15 3.41
N ILE A 28 -6.64 3.43 3.05
CA ILE A 28 -7.94 3.99 2.64
C ILE A 28 -8.42 3.29 1.36
N MET A 29 -7.56 3.15 0.35
CA MET A 29 -7.90 2.48 -0.90
C MET A 29 -8.30 1.02 -0.67
N GLY A 30 -7.49 0.24 0.06
CA GLY A 30 -7.81 -1.14 0.40
C GLY A 30 -9.11 -1.29 1.19
N GLY A 31 -9.43 -0.33 2.07
CA GLY A 31 -10.71 -0.27 2.78
C GLY A 31 -11.90 -0.03 1.85
N LEU A 32 -11.79 0.95 0.95
CA LEU A 32 -12.85 1.28 -0.02
C LEU A 32 -13.09 0.17 -1.04
N LEU A 33 -12.04 -0.56 -1.46
CA LEU A 33 -12.18 -1.74 -2.30
C LEU A 33 -12.90 -2.88 -1.58
N LYS A 34 -12.61 -3.11 -0.28
CA LYS A 34 -13.34 -4.12 0.53
C LYS A 34 -14.83 -3.77 0.69
N MET A 35 -15.18 -2.49 0.71
CA MET A 35 -16.58 -2.03 0.75
C MET A 35 -17.25 -2.02 -0.63
N ARG A 36 -16.59 -2.52 -1.69
CA ARG A 36 -17.11 -2.54 -3.07
C ARG A 36 -17.60 -1.17 -3.54
N SER A 37 -16.79 -0.13 -3.29
CA SER A 37 -17.13 1.24 -3.65
C SER A 37 -17.29 1.41 -5.16
N VAL A 38 -18.40 2.04 -5.59
CA VAL A 38 -18.71 2.36 -6.99
C VAL A 38 -17.62 3.23 -7.65
N ALA A 39 -16.87 4.00 -6.85
CA ALA A 39 -15.77 4.83 -7.35
C ALA A 39 -14.66 4.03 -8.04
N PHE A 40 -14.48 2.75 -7.67
CA PHE A 40 -13.50 1.84 -8.29
C PHE A 40 -14.11 0.92 -9.36
N ALA A 41 -15.43 0.97 -9.55
CA ALA A 41 -16.12 0.11 -10.52
C ALA A 41 -15.66 0.42 -11.93
N GLU A 42 -15.52 1.70 -12.25
CA GLU A 42 -15.08 2.15 -13.57
C GLU A 42 -13.64 1.75 -13.88
N ASP A 43 -12.78 1.68 -12.86
CA ASP A 43 -11.38 1.28 -13.02
C ASP A 43 -11.22 -0.24 -13.16
N LEU A 44 -11.97 -1.02 -12.36
CA LEU A 44 -11.87 -2.49 -12.32
C LEU A 44 -12.64 -3.19 -13.45
N LEU A 45 -13.72 -2.59 -13.94
CA LEU A 45 -14.68 -3.20 -14.86
C LEU A 45 -14.63 -2.62 -16.28
N LYS A 46 -13.66 -1.74 -16.56
CA LYS A 46 -13.55 -1.00 -17.83
C LYS A 46 -13.58 -1.86 -19.10
N ASP A 47 -13.01 -3.07 -19.02
CA ASP A 47 -12.89 -4.01 -20.14
C ASP A 47 -13.82 -5.23 -20.02
N GLU A 48 -14.63 -5.33 -18.98
CA GLU A 48 -15.52 -6.48 -18.74
C GLU A 48 -16.82 -6.33 -19.53
N LYS A 49 -16.99 -7.18 -20.56
CA LYS A 49 -18.25 -7.34 -21.29
C LYS A 49 -18.86 -8.70 -20.94
N ALA A 50 -19.70 -8.72 -19.93
CA ALA A 50 -20.52 -9.89 -19.66
C ALA A 50 -21.81 -9.84 -20.50
N ALA A 51 -22.23 -10.99 -21.02
CA ALA A 51 -23.47 -11.14 -21.77
C ALA A 51 -24.72 -11.10 -20.87
N ASP A 52 -24.53 -11.29 -19.55
CA ASP A 52 -25.60 -11.39 -18.56
C ASP A 52 -25.23 -10.64 -17.27
N ILE A 53 -26.24 -10.11 -16.58
CA ILE A 53 -26.07 -9.26 -15.39
C ILE A 53 -25.56 -10.07 -14.20
N ASP A 54 -26.04 -11.31 -14.02
CA ASP A 54 -25.60 -12.19 -12.94
C ASP A 54 -24.13 -12.61 -13.12
N ALA A 55 -23.72 -12.88 -14.36
CA ALA A 55 -22.33 -13.16 -14.69
C ALA A 55 -21.44 -11.93 -14.45
N PHE A 56 -21.92 -10.74 -14.79
CA PHE A 56 -21.22 -9.47 -14.55
C PHE A 56 -20.98 -9.23 -13.05
N MET A 57 -22.01 -9.40 -12.22
CA MET A 57 -21.93 -9.22 -10.77
C MET A 57 -20.87 -10.14 -10.15
N LYS A 58 -20.83 -11.41 -10.58
CA LYS A 58 -19.86 -12.38 -10.07
C LYS A 58 -18.42 -12.04 -10.46
N ILE A 59 -18.20 -11.62 -11.71
CA ILE A 59 -16.87 -11.21 -12.16
C ILE A 59 -16.44 -9.92 -11.46
N ALA A 60 -17.37 -8.98 -11.25
CA ALA A 60 -17.09 -7.75 -10.52
C ALA A 60 -16.65 -8.04 -9.09
N ASP A 61 -17.37 -8.90 -8.39
CA ASP A 61 -17.04 -9.33 -7.04
C ASP A 61 -15.63 -9.92 -6.94
N GLU A 62 -15.28 -10.82 -7.85
CA GLU A 62 -13.95 -11.43 -7.91
C GLU A 62 -12.85 -10.38 -8.17
N LYS A 63 -13.10 -9.39 -9.03
CA LYS A 63 -12.14 -8.32 -9.33
C LYS A 63 -11.93 -7.41 -8.11
N TYR A 64 -13.00 -7.04 -7.43
CA TYR A 64 -12.94 -6.26 -6.19
C TYR A 64 -12.14 -6.99 -5.10
N ASP A 65 -12.41 -8.28 -4.90
CA ASP A 65 -11.71 -9.06 -3.89
C ASP A 65 -10.21 -9.22 -4.23
N ASN A 66 -9.88 -9.51 -5.49
CA ASN A 66 -8.48 -9.62 -5.93
C ASN A 66 -7.70 -8.29 -5.80
N ALA A 67 -8.34 -7.18 -6.17
CA ALA A 67 -7.73 -5.86 -6.04
C ALA A 67 -7.61 -5.41 -4.57
N ALA A 68 -8.59 -5.74 -3.73
CA ALA A 68 -8.53 -5.48 -2.28
C ALA A 68 -7.37 -6.24 -1.63
N VAL A 69 -7.21 -7.53 -1.96
CA VAL A 69 -6.16 -8.39 -1.40
C VAL A 69 -4.76 -7.92 -1.80
N SER A 70 -4.53 -7.61 -3.07
CA SER A 70 -3.24 -7.11 -3.53
C SER A 70 -2.89 -5.74 -2.93
N THR A 71 -3.87 -4.85 -2.79
CA THR A 71 -3.68 -3.53 -2.15
C THR A 71 -3.36 -3.67 -0.65
N TRP A 72 -4.04 -4.58 0.05
CA TRP A 72 -3.76 -4.86 1.46
C TRP A 72 -2.38 -5.48 1.68
N MET A 73 -1.96 -6.41 0.82
CA MET A 73 -0.60 -6.96 0.86
C MET A 73 0.45 -5.89 0.61
N ALA A 74 0.24 -5.01 -0.38
CA ALA A 74 1.13 -3.89 -0.63
C ALA A 74 1.24 -2.99 0.61
N ALA A 75 0.10 -2.57 1.19
CA ALA A 75 0.09 -1.78 2.43
C ALA A 75 0.90 -2.44 3.55
N ALA A 76 0.74 -3.76 3.76
CA ALA A 76 1.47 -4.51 4.76
C ALA A 76 3.00 -4.51 4.52
N ILE A 77 3.45 -4.67 3.28
CA ILE A 77 4.87 -4.64 2.91
C ILE A 77 5.47 -3.24 3.16
N TYR A 78 4.75 -2.18 2.82
CA TYR A 78 5.20 -0.81 3.09
C TYR A 78 5.32 -0.53 4.60
N VAL A 79 4.35 -0.97 5.40
CA VAL A 79 4.40 -0.85 6.87
C VAL A 79 5.58 -1.65 7.45
N ALA A 80 5.79 -2.89 6.99
CA ALA A 80 6.89 -3.74 7.46
C ALA A 80 8.27 -3.13 7.14
N THR A 81 8.43 -2.60 5.92
CA THR A 81 9.68 -1.95 5.49
C THR A 81 9.97 -0.68 6.32
N LEU A 82 8.93 0.13 6.58
CA LEU A 82 9.06 1.31 7.43
C LEU A 82 9.41 0.93 8.88
N ALA A 83 8.74 -0.08 9.44
CA ALA A 83 9.05 -0.58 10.78
C ALA A 83 10.49 -1.09 10.88
N PHE A 84 10.98 -1.84 9.88
CA PHE A 84 12.35 -2.31 9.83
C PHE A 84 13.37 -1.17 9.72
N SER A 85 13.08 -0.16 8.90
CA SER A 85 13.92 1.05 8.77
C SER A 85 14.00 1.85 10.08
N LEU A 86 12.86 2.03 10.77
CA LEU A 86 12.83 2.67 12.08
C LEU A 86 13.60 1.86 13.13
N PHE A 87 13.42 0.54 13.15
CA PHE A 87 14.14 -0.35 14.07
C PHE A 87 15.66 -0.26 13.86
N GLN A 88 16.12 -0.26 12.61
CA GLN A 88 17.53 -0.02 12.28
C GLN A 88 18.01 1.35 12.74
N ALA A 89 17.24 2.42 12.52
CA ALA A 89 17.59 3.76 12.95
C ALA A 89 17.70 3.89 14.48
N PHE A 90 16.79 3.24 15.23
CA PHE A 90 16.81 3.22 16.69
C PHE A 90 18.06 2.50 17.22
N LEU A 91 18.42 1.35 16.65
CA LEU A 91 19.64 0.62 17.04
C LEU A 91 20.91 1.41 16.71
N ASN A 92 20.97 2.04 15.53
CA ASN A 92 22.12 2.87 15.15
C ASN A 92 22.31 4.07 16.08
N LYS A 93 21.23 4.78 16.44
CA LYS A 93 21.28 5.90 17.40
C LYS A 93 21.71 5.49 18.80
N LYS A 94 21.50 4.23 19.17
CA LYS A 94 21.89 3.69 20.48
C LYS A 94 23.38 3.31 20.51
N ALA A 95 23.93 2.83 19.39
CA ALA A 95 25.36 2.54 19.23
C ALA A 95 26.20 3.82 19.15
N ASP A 96 25.70 4.89 18.55
CA ASP A 96 26.38 6.18 18.43
C ASP A 96 26.52 6.94 19.78
N LYS A 97 25.80 6.50 20.81
CA LYS A 97 25.80 7.10 22.16
C LYS A 97 26.69 6.36 23.16
N LEU A 98 27.39 5.30 22.75
CA LEU A 98 28.29 4.50 23.58
C LEU A 98 29.74 4.78 23.17
#